data_AF-S6HJB2-F1
#
_entry.id   AF-S6HJB2-F1
#
_cell.length_a   1.000
_cell.length_b   1.000
_cell.length_c   1.000
_cell.angle_alpha   90.00
_cell.angle_beta   90.00
_cell.angle_gamma   90.00
#
_symmetry.space_group_name_H-M   'P 1'
#
loop_
_entity.id
_entity.type
_entity.pdbx_description
1 polymer ?
#
loop_
_entity_poly.entity_id
_entity_poly.type
_entity_poly.pdbx_seq_one_letter_code
_entity_poly.pdbx_strand_id
1 'polypeptide(L)'
;MLTIKNKFIFSGLIALVSMLGILSISQYTVNKLEKFNRISLLISQVESQMLVQRRNEKDFLLRYDLKYKDKFTANFAILLGTVERLQTAVAAVGLDTSKIAGIKQKFADYNTSFIDLVTIQKIIGLNSQNGLHRMLRTAVHNTEAEIISIKDYVLEAGMLQLRRNEKDFMLNLDIKYLSRFDNNMAKLLKQLASSSHPQNNIISLEGSLQIYAAKFREYASKTLIKGLTKTEGNLGEMRSKVHAAEQLLTELAESLKVLISTEIGSLESFQQTTSLIVLFLASLVLVILSWVAISIIRPIQLLAKAMMDSAENNDLTMRIKTITADEIGEASTAFNQMLAKFQASLAKVSESAGLISFSSQKMSSVTLQTNQGIQEQQLQTDRFSEAIQKMSMTVQEVAKKTNEAECSATKAKSESDSGRKVVNMAAEMINTLSDSIDRAAESIQQVEQKTTDIGNVLLVIGGIAEQTNLLALNAAIEAARAGEQGRGFAVVADEVRVLATRTQDATKEIHNMIESLQTSAASSVSVMRESNQFSKKSVEHISMAETALINIVKAVGEINDVNRLISKVSHEQGGVADEIGRNISSISAIAEQTSQGSQETENASQDLYKLAGSLQTLVTGFKVS
;
A
#
# COMPACT_ATOMS: atom_id res chain seq x y z
N MET A 1 23.20 22.37 3.60
CA MET A 1 22.65 22.62 4.94
C MET A 1 22.81 21.36 5.77
N LEU A 2 23.07 21.49 7.08
CA LEU A 2 23.09 20.33 7.97
C LEU A 2 21.71 19.69 8.05
N THR A 3 21.66 18.37 7.94
CA THR A 3 20.47 17.53 8.19
C THR A 3 19.92 17.78 9.59
N ILE A 4 18.63 17.52 9.80
CA ILE A 4 17.99 17.68 11.10
C ILE A 4 18.74 16.88 12.18
N LYS A 5 19.16 15.67 11.83
CA LYS A 5 20.00 14.80 12.67
C LYS A 5 21.30 15.48 13.11
N ASN A 6 22.02 16.13 12.19
CA ASN A 6 23.29 16.75 12.51
C ASN A 6 23.12 18.03 13.34
N LYS A 7 22.00 18.76 13.19
CA LYS A 7 21.66 19.91 14.05
C LYS A 7 21.45 19.51 15.51
N PHE A 8 20.79 18.36 15.77
CA PHE A 8 20.58 17.84 17.12
C PHE A 8 21.85 17.24 17.75
N ILE A 9 22.67 16.55 16.97
CA ILE A 9 23.94 16.01 17.47
C ILE A 9 24.88 17.15 17.88
N PHE A 10 24.95 18.21 17.08
CA PHE A 10 25.81 19.36 17.37
C PHE A 10 25.35 20.13 18.63
N SER A 11 24.05 20.34 18.81
CA SER A 11 23.53 21.02 20.02
C SER A 11 23.69 20.19 21.29
N GLY A 12 23.48 18.87 21.22
CA GLY A 12 23.70 17.96 22.35
C GLY A 12 25.16 17.90 22.80
N LEU A 13 26.10 17.90 21.85
CA LEU A 13 27.53 17.81 22.15
C LEU A 13 28.06 19.10 22.81
N ILE A 14 27.55 20.28 22.39
CA ILE A 14 27.88 21.56 23.02
C ILE A 14 27.38 21.62 24.47
N ALA A 15 26.12 21.20 24.72
CA ALA A 15 25.55 21.21 26.06
C ALA A 15 26.33 20.30 27.03
N LEU A 16 26.72 19.11 26.56
CA LEU A 16 27.43 18.12 27.36
C LEU A 16 28.85 18.59 27.75
N VAL A 17 29.57 19.23 26.82
CA VAL A 17 30.89 19.82 27.09
C VAL A 17 30.79 20.99 28.08
N SER A 18 29.79 21.86 27.95
CA SER A 18 29.59 22.96 28.89
C SER A 18 29.27 22.48 30.32
N MET A 19 28.46 21.43 30.47
CA MET A 19 28.09 20.89 31.78
C MET A 19 29.29 20.27 32.51
N LEU A 20 30.12 19.49 31.81
CA LEU A 20 31.33 18.90 32.38
C LEU A 20 32.37 19.95 32.80
N GLY A 21 32.46 21.06 32.06
CA GLY A 21 33.33 22.18 32.41
C GLY A 21 32.92 22.88 33.72
N ILE A 22 31.61 23.11 33.90
CA ILE A 22 31.05 23.74 35.13
C ILE A 22 31.32 22.88 36.36
N LEU A 23 31.03 21.58 36.27
CA LEU A 23 31.23 20.62 37.37
C LEU A 23 32.70 20.57 37.81
N SER A 24 33.62 20.55 36.85
CA SER A 24 35.06 20.49 37.14
C SER A 24 35.58 21.76 37.82
N ILE A 25 35.15 22.95 37.36
CA ILE A 25 35.56 24.24 37.94
C ILE A 25 34.95 24.48 39.32
N SER A 26 33.67 24.10 39.50
CA SER A 26 32.98 24.19 40.79
C SER A 26 33.68 23.33 41.85
N GLN A 27 33.97 22.06 41.51
CA GLN A 27 34.64 21.14 42.43
C GLN A 27 36.05 21.61 42.82
N TYR A 28 36.81 22.16 41.87
CA TYR A 28 38.13 22.75 42.13
C TYR A 28 38.05 23.90 43.15
N THR A 29 37.05 24.78 43.00
CA THR A 29 36.92 25.95 43.88
C THR A 29 36.52 25.58 45.29
N VAL A 30 35.57 24.66 45.46
CA VAL A 30 35.11 24.18 46.78
C VAL A 30 36.28 23.56 47.56
N ASN A 31 37.06 22.69 46.91
CA ASN A 31 38.21 22.03 47.53
C ASN A 31 39.30 23.03 47.98
N LYS A 32 39.51 24.13 47.22
CA LYS A 32 40.52 25.15 47.56
C LYS A 32 40.02 26.04 48.72
N LEU A 33 38.74 26.39 48.73
CA LEU A 33 38.10 27.18 49.81
C LEU A 33 38.14 26.45 51.16
N GLU A 34 37.87 25.14 51.18
CA GLU A 34 37.88 24.33 52.40
C GLU A 34 39.27 24.32 53.07
N LYS A 35 40.33 24.21 52.27
CA LYS A 35 41.72 24.25 52.77
C LYS A 35 42.06 25.60 53.41
N PHE A 36 41.65 26.71 52.80
CA PHE A 36 41.90 28.05 53.35
C PHE A 36 41.13 28.32 54.66
N ASN A 37 39.87 27.88 54.76
CA ASN A 37 39.10 27.96 56.01
C ASN A 37 39.77 27.18 57.14
N ARG A 38 40.32 26.00 56.84
CA ARG A 38 41.07 25.19 57.81
C ARG A 38 42.32 25.89 58.32
N ILE A 39 43.06 26.60 57.46
CA ILE A 39 44.23 27.39 57.86
C ILE A 39 43.81 28.53 58.80
N SER A 40 42.74 29.27 58.46
CA SER A 40 42.21 30.37 59.28
C SER A 40 41.83 29.89 60.70
N LEU A 41 41.12 28.75 60.80
CA LEU A 41 40.76 28.14 62.08
C LEU A 41 41.99 27.78 62.92
N LEU A 42 43.02 27.19 62.31
CA LEU A 42 44.26 26.81 62.99
C LEU A 42 45.02 28.04 63.50
N ILE A 43 45.07 29.14 62.75
CA ILE A 43 45.67 30.41 63.19
C ILE A 43 44.97 30.91 64.45
N SER A 44 43.64 30.98 64.45
CA SER A 44 42.87 31.43 65.62
C SER A 44 43.06 30.52 66.84
N GLN A 45 43.22 29.21 66.62
CA GLN A 45 43.55 28.27 67.71
C GLN A 45 44.94 28.55 68.30
N VAL A 46 45.95 28.85 67.48
CA VAL A 46 47.29 29.22 67.95
C VAL A 46 47.25 30.55 68.74
N GLU A 47 46.56 31.58 68.23
CA GLU A 47 46.34 32.86 68.92
C GLU A 47 45.69 32.64 70.30
N SER A 48 44.62 31.84 70.36
CA SER A 48 43.90 31.53 71.60
C SER A 48 44.77 30.75 72.60
N GLN A 49 45.49 29.73 72.14
CA GLN A 49 46.34 28.90 73.00
C GLN A 49 47.53 29.69 73.55
N MET A 50 48.06 30.66 72.80
CA MET A 50 49.07 31.59 73.31
C MET A 50 48.53 32.47 74.45
N LEU A 51 47.29 32.95 74.35
CA LEU A 51 46.65 33.67 75.44
C LEU A 51 46.45 32.79 76.69
N VAL A 52 46.16 31.50 76.50
CA VAL A 52 46.09 30.54 77.62
C VAL A 52 47.46 30.36 78.29
N GLN A 53 48.56 30.35 77.53
CA GLN A 53 49.92 30.33 78.09
C GLN A 53 50.21 31.56 78.95
N ARG A 54 49.90 32.74 78.41
CA ARG A 54 50.01 34.01 79.15
C ARG A 54 49.23 34.02 80.45
N ARG A 55 48.03 33.43 80.45
CA ARG A 55 47.22 33.30 81.65
C ARG A 55 47.92 32.42 82.69
N ASN A 56 48.41 31.25 82.29
CA ASN A 56 49.11 30.34 83.21
C ASN A 56 50.41 30.94 83.77
N GLU A 57 51.16 31.68 82.94
CA GLU A 57 52.35 32.44 83.37
C GLU A 57 51.98 33.45 84.46
N LYS A 58 51.00 34.32 84.19
CA LYS A 58 50.58 35.37 85.12
C LYS A 58 50.04 34.78 86.43
N ASP A 59 49.27 33.69 86.34
CA ASP A 59 48.76 33.00 87.53
C ASP A 59 49.90 32.44 88.39
N PHE A 60 50.96 31.89 87.78
CA PHE A 60 52.15 31.46 88.51
C PHE A 60 52.85 32.65 89.18
N LEU A 61 53.07 33.76 88.48
CA LEU A 61 53.75 34.93 89.03
C LEU A 61 52.99 35.59 90.19
N LEU A 62 51.66 35.47 90.21
CA LEU A 62 50.82 36.03 91.27
C LEU A 62 50.76 35.14 92.52
N ARG A 63 50.76 33.82 92.33
CA ARG A 63 50.43 32.85 93.41
C ARG A 63 51.61 31.97 93.82
N TYR A 64 52.63 31.87 92.97
CA TYR A 64 53.79 30.99 93.11
C TYR A 64 53.43 29.51 93.35
N ASP A 65 52.32 29.05 92.76
CA ASP A 65 51.85 27.66 92.84
C ASP A 65 52.28 26.85 91.60
N LEU A 66 52.98 25.74 91.84
CA LEU A 66 53.54 24.86 90.80
C LEU A 66 52.47 24.25 89.87
N LYS A 67 51.21 24.13 90.30
CA LYS A 67 50.09 23.70 89.44
C LYS A 67 50.00 24.53 88.15
N TYR A 68 50.31 25.83 88.22
CA TYR A 68 50.28 26.70 87.04
C TYR A 68 51.43 26.45 86.08
N LYS A 69 52.60 25.99 86.58
CA LYS A 69 53.69 25.51 85.73
C LYS A 69 53.32 24.21 85.02
N ASP A 70 52.61 23.30 85.67
CA ASP A 70 52.18 22.05 85.03
C ASP A 70 51.09 22.33 83.97
N LYS A 71 50.14 23.22 84.27
CA LYS A 71 49.17 23.71 83.27
C LYS A 71 49.83 24.42 82.10
N PHE A 72 50.85 25.24 82.34
CA PHE A 72 51.64 25.91 81.30
C PHE A 72 52.27 24.87 80.37
N THR A 73 52.98 23.88 80.94
CA THR A 73 53.66 22.81 80.21
C THR A 73 52.68 21.97 79.37
N ALA A 74 51.53 21.57 79.93
CA ALA A 74 50.52 20.78 79.22
C ALA A 74 49.91 21.56 78.05
N ASN A 75 49.54 22.83 78.27
CA ASN A 75 49.03 23.67 77.19
C ASN A 75 50.11 23.98 76.14
N PHE A 76 51.39 23.86 76.48
CA PHE A 76 52.49 24.22 75.58
C PHE A 76 52.67 23.13 74.52
N ALA A 77 52.52 21.86 74.92
CA ALA A 77 52.45 20.73 73.99
C ALA A 77 51.26 20.88 73.02
N ILE A 78 50.09 21.32 73.51
CA ILE A 78 48.91 21.58 72.65
C ILE A 78 49.20 22.69 71.64
N LEU A 79 49.80 23.81 72.10
CA LEU A 79 50.22 24.92 71.24
C LEU A 79 51.15 24.44 70.12
N LEU A 80 52.18 23.67 70.46
CA LEU A 80 53.15 23.15 69.50
C LEU A 80 52.49 22.23 68.45
N GLY A 81 51.61 21.32 68.89
CA GLY A 81 50.88 20.43 67.98
C GLY A 81 49.88 21.17 67.07
N THR A 82 49.34 22.32 67.51
CA THR A 82 48.51 23.17 66.65
C THR A 82 49.38 23.93 65.63
N VAL A 83 50.56 24.40 66.01
CA VAL A 83 51.53 25.04 65.10
C VAL A 83 52.02 24.05 64.02
N GLU A 84 52.26 22.78 64.34
CA GLU A 84 52.64 21.76 63.34
C GLU A 84 51.51 21.46 62.35
N ARG A 85 50.26 21.39 62.82
CA ARG A 85 49.08 21.25 61.95
C ARG A 85 48.89 22.47 61.06
N LEU A 86 49.13 23.68 61.59
CA LEU A 86 49.13 24.91 60.81
C LEU A 86 50.20 24.87 59.72
N GLN A 87 51.43 24.46 60.05
CA GLN A 87 52.51 24.31 59.08
C GLN A 87 52.17 23.36 57.94
N THR A 88 51.58 22.20 58.28
CA THR A 88 51.15 21.20 57.29
C THR A 88 50.02 21.74 56.41
N ALA A 89 49.05 22.44 56.98
CA ALA A 89 47.93 23.00 56.24
C ALA A 89 48.38 24.11 55.26
N VAL A 90 49.33 24.95 55.69
CA VAL A 90 49.91 26.02 54.85
C VAL A 90 50.74 25.43 53.71
N ALA A 91 51.56 24.40 53.97
CA ALA A 91 52.33 23.70 52.94
C ALA A 91 51.42 23.02 51.89
N ALA A 92 50.29 22.45 52.29
CA ALA A 92 49.34 21.78 51.40
C ALA A 92 48.65 22.71 50.38
N VAL A 93 48.76 24.03 50.58
CA VAL A 93 48.26 25.06 49.65
C VAL A 93 49.42 25.79 48.94
N GLY A 94 50.66 25.31 49.11
CA GLY A 94 51.84 25.85 48.42
C GLY A 94 52.33 27.18 48.99
N LEU A 95 51.93 27.54 50.20
CA LEU A 95 52.34 28.78 50.86
C LEU A 95 53.64 28.58 51.67
N ASP A 96 54.41 29.66 51.79
CA ASP A 96 55.67 29.65 52.54
C ASP A 96 55.45 29.33 54.02
N THR A 97 56.20 28.34 54.52
CA THR A 97 56.13 27.89 55.93
C THR A 97 57.28 28.39 56.78
N SER A 98 58.22 29.16 56.21
CA SER A 98 59.42 29.67 56.89
C SER A 98 59.09 30.44 58.18
N LYS A 99 58.08 31.32 58.12
CA LYS A 99 57.61 32.13 59.27
C LYS A 99 56.99 31.28 60.39
N ILE A 100 56.34 30.16 60.04
CA ILE A 100 55.73 29.24 61.02
C ILE A 100 56.81 28.50 61.81
N ALA A 101 57.88 28.08 61.13
CA ALA A 101 59.05 27.49 61.78
C ALA A 101 59.72 28.48 62.77
N GLY A 102 59.81 29.76 62.40
CA GLY A 102 60.31 30.83 63.26
C GLY A 102 59.48 31.01 64.55
N ILE A 103 58.15 30.98 64.45
CA ILE A 103 57.25 31.06 65.61
C ILE A 103 57.39 29.87 66.53
N LYS A 104 57.53 28.65 65.97
CA LYS A 104 57.77 27.43 66.75
C LYS A 104 58.98 27.59 67.67
N GLN A 105 60.08 28.13 67.13
CA GLN A 105 61.30 28.38 67.91
C GLN A 105 61.07 29.44 69.00
N LYS A 106 60.38 30.55 68.70
CA LYS A 106 60.10 31.58 69.71
C LYS A 106 59.21 31.10 70.84
N PHE A 107 58.23 30.25 70.56
CA PHE A 107 57.45 29.58 71.60
C PHE A 107 58.32 28.67 72.47
N ALA A 108 59.25 27.92 71.89
CA ALA A 108 60.20 27.10 72.65
C ALA A 108 61.11 27.96 73.56
N ASP A 109 61.67 29.05 73.02
CA ASP A 109 62.50 29.99 73.79
C ASP A 109 61.72 30.59 74.98
N TYR A 110 60.46 30.96 74.75
CA TYR A 110 59.56 31.47 75.79
C TYR A 110 59.30 30.43 76.89
N ASN A 111 58.98 29.20 76.51
CA ASN A 111 58.75 28.12 77.47
C ASN A 111 59.98 27.88 78.35
N THR A 112 61.18 27.83 77.77
CA THR A 112 62.43 27.67 78.52
C THR A 112 62.61 28.80 79.54
N SER A 113 62.44 30.06 79.13
CA SER A 113 62.59 31.19 80.06
C SER A 113 61.55 31.22 81.18
N PHE A 114 60.32 30.77 80.93
CA PHE A 114 59.33 30.62 82.00
C PHE A 114 59.74 29.53 83.01
N ILE A 115 60.25 28.39 82.54
CA ILE A 115 60.73 27.30 83.41
C ILE A 115 61.95 27.73 84.24
N ASP A 116 62.88 28.48 83.64
CA ASP A 116 64.04 29.03 84.35
C ASP A 116 63.60 30.00 85.46
N LEU A 117 62.59 30.83 85.17
CA LEU A 117 62.02 31.76 86.14
C LEU A 117 61.32 31.02 87.29
N VAL A 118 60.55 29.98 87.00
CA VAL A 118 59.94 29.11 88.03
C VAL A 118 61.03 28.51 88.91
N THR A 119 62.15 28.08 88.31
CA THR A 119 63.29 27.48 89.03
C THR A 119 63.94 28.47 89.99
N ILE A 120 64.20 29.71 89.54
CA ILE A 120 64.74 30.77 90.42
C ILE A 120 63.77 31.13 91.53
N GLN A 121 62.47 31.25 91.23
CA GLN A 121 61.46 31.54 92.25
C GLN A 121 61.37 30.43 93.30
N LYS A 122 61.57 29.17 92.91
CA LYS A 122 61.65 28.03 93.84
C LYS A 122 62.87 28.13 94.77
N ILE A 123 64.02 28.60 94.26
CA ILE A 123 65.24 28.84 95.06
C ILE A 123 65.01 29.98 96.06
N ILE A 124 64.43 31.10 95.62
CA ILE A 124 64.09 32.23 96.50
C ILE A 124 63.11 31.79 97.59
N GLY A 125 62.12 30.96 97.22
CA GLY A 125 61.05 30.46 98.07
C GLY A 125 59.68 30.81 97.49
N LEU A 126 58.79 29.83 97.39
CA LEU A 126 57.41 30.03 96.92
C LEU A 126 56.53 30.74 97.96
N ASN A 127 56.91 30.66 99.23
CA ASN A 127 56.28 31.33 100.36
C ASN A 127 57.33 31.65 101.44
N SER A 128 56.92 32.29 102.52
CA SER A 128 57.82 32.73 103.60
C SER A 128 58.45 31.60 104.43
N GLN A 129 58.07 30.35 104.19
CA GLN A 129 58.51 29.17 104.93
C GLN A 129 59.50 28.30 104.13
N ASN A 130 59.80 28.67 102.88
CA ASN A 130 60.61 27.86 101.96
C ASN A 130 61.77 28.67 101.36
N GLY A 131 62.78 27.96 100.83
CA GLY A 131 63.90 28.54 100.08
C GLY A 131 64.76 29.51 100.89
N LEU A 132 65.43 30.42 100.17
CA LEU A 132 66.27 31.47 100.75
C LEU A 132 65.51 32.39 101.70
N HIS A 133 64.21 32.62 101.48
CA HIS A 133 63.38 33.41 102.39
C HIS A 133 63.31 32.82 103.80
N ARG A 134 63.15 31.49 103.92
CA ARG A 134 63.18 30.79 105.22
C ARG A 134 64.57 30.89 105.86
N MET A 135 65.61 30.62 105.07
CA MET A 135 67.00 30.64 105.57
C MET A 135 67.39 32.02 106.09
N LEU A 136 67.02 33.08 105.37
CA LEU A 136 67.20 34.47 105.79
C LEU A 136 66.44 34.76 107.08
N ARG A 137 65.16 34.38 107.15
CA ARG A 137 64.34 34.58 108.34
C ARG A 137 64.92 33.87 109.58
N THR A 138 65.46 32.66 109.43
CA THR A 138 66.12 31.94 110.53
C THR A 138 67.40 32.66 110.97
N ALA A 139 68.24 33.09 110.04
CA ALA A 139 69.47 33.83 110.37
C ALA A 139 69.18 35.15 111.11
N VAL A 140 68.15 35.87 110.66
CA VAL A 140 67.61 37.06 111.33
C VAL A 140 67.20 36.75 112.77
N HIS A 141 66.33 35.76 112.98
CA HIS A 141 65.79 35.48 114.31
C HIS A 141 66.88 35.08 115.31
N ASN A 142 67.86 34.31 114.85
CA ASN A 142 69.01 33.94 115.68
C ASN A 142 69.82 35.18 116.08
N THR A 143 70.09 36.07 115.11
CA THR A 143 70.85 37.31 115.35
C THR A 143 70.08 38.28 116.27
N GLU A 144 68.77 38.45 116.06
CA GLU A 144 67.91 39.27 116.93
C GLU A 144 67.92 38.73 118.37
N ALA A 145 67.79 37.41 118.55
CA ALA A 145 67.82 36.78 119.87
C ALA A 145 69.15 37.00 120.60
N GLU A 146 70.28 36.91 119.89
CA GLU A 146 71.61 37.21 120.45
C GLU A 146 71.72 38.68 120.87
N ILE A 147 71.31 39.64 120.03
CA ILE A 147 71.38 41.08 120.35
C ILE A 147 70.51 41.43 121.57
N ILE A 148 69.28 40.89 121.63
CA ILE A 148 68.38 41.11 122.76
C ILE A 148 68.99 40.57 124.07
N SER A 149 69.70 39.45 124.01
CA SER A 149 70.35 38.86 125.20
C SER A 149 71.47 39.73 125.78
N ILE A 150 72.15 40.52 124.93
CA ILE A 150 73.22 41.45 125.32
C ILE A 150 72.66 42.70 126.01
N LYS A 151 71.38 43.02 125.80
CA LYS A 151 70.66 44.19 126.37
C LYS A 151 71.33 45.54 126.04
N ASP A 152 71.89 45.64 124.83
CA ASP A 152 72.44 46.90 124.31
C ASP A 152 71.44 47.55 123.35
N TYR A 153 70.81 48.63 123.82
CA TYR A 153 69.82 49.37 123.06
C TYR A 153 70.37 50.00 121.77
N VAL A 154 71.67 50.32 121.73
CA VAL A 154 72.31 50.89 120.53
C VAL A 154 72.46 49.80 119.47
N LEU A 155 72.89 48.60 119.87
CA LEU A 155 73.00 47.45 118.96
C LEU A 155 71.61 46.96 118.50
N GLU A 156 70.62 46.95 119.39
CA GLU A 156 69.23 46.62 119.06
C GLU A 156 68.63 47.61 118.06
N ALA A 157 68.81 48.92 118.27
CA ALA A 157 68.39 49.95 117.32
C ALA A 157 69.08 49.78 115.95
N GLY A 158 70.37 49.44 115.94
CA GLY A 158 71.10 49.14 114.71
C GLY A 158 70.54 47.92 113.97
N MET A 159 70.17 46.87 114.70
CA MET A 159 69.53 45.68 114.13
C MET A 159 68.15 45.99 113.55
N LEU A 160 67.32 46.77 114.25
CA LEU A 160 66.03 47.21 113.73
C LEU A 160 66.17 48.01 112.44
N GLN A 161 67.21 48.85 112.34
CA GLN A 161 67.50 49.60 111.12
C GLN A 161 67.94 48.68 109.96
N LEU A 162 68.67 47.60 110.24
CA LEU A 162 69.00 46.57 109.26
C LEU A 162 67.76 45.80 108.81
N ARG A 163 66.89 45.41 109.74
CA ARG A 163 65.60 44.74 109.45
C ARG A 163 64.67 45.59 108.62
N ARG A 164 64.62 46.89 108.92
CA ARG A 164 63.88 47.85 108.12
C ARG A 164 64.40 47.89 106.69
N ASN A 165 65.71 48.01 106.48
CA ASN A 165 66.30 47.99 105.14
C ASN A 165 66.07 46.64 104.42
N GLU A 166 66.16 45.50 105.12
CA GLU A 166 65.82 44.19 104.56
C GLU A 166 64.36 44.15 104.08
N LYS A 167 63.41 44.48 104.97
CA LYS A 167 61.99 44.48 104.65
C LYS A 167 61.64 45.47 103.55
N ASP A 168 62.25 46.66 103.57
CA ASP A 168 62.09 47.66 102.52
C ASP A 168 62.61 47.15 101.18
N PHE A 169 63.74 46.41 101.15
CA PHE A 169 64.19 45.73 99.93
C PHE A 169 63.21 44.64 99.49
N MET A 170 62.71 43.81 100.39
CA MET A 170 61.78 42.72 100.04
C MET A 170 60.43 43.21 99.52
N LEU A 171 59.94 44.36 100.04
CA LEU A 171 58.66 44.93 99.66
C LEU A 171 58.77 45.82 98.43
N ASN A 172 59.79 46.67 98.37
CA ASN A 172 59.93 47.67 97.31
C ASN A 172 60.86 47.23 96.18
N LEU A 173 61.68 46.20 96.39
CA LEU A 173 62.62 45.64 95.42
C LEU A 173 63.58 46.71 94.86
N ASP A 174 64.08 47.61 95.72
CA ASP A 174 64.97 48.71 95.31
C ASP A 174 66.38 48.49 95.89
N ILE A 175 67.37 48.45 95.00
CA ILE A 175 68.79 48.20 95.30
C ILE A 175 69.33 49.19 96.34
N LYS A 176 68.79 50.42 96.42
CA LYS A 176 69.23 51.41 97.42
C LYS A 176 69.14 50.86 98.85
N TYR A 177 68.19 49.96 99.11
CA TYR A 177 68.04 49.34 100.43
C TYR A 177 69.13 48.32 100.73
N LEU A 178 69.72 47.68 99.72
CA LEU A 178 70.90 46.84 99.86
C LEU A 178 72.12 47.69 100.26
N SER A 179 72.35 48.82 99.58
CA SER A 179 73.43 49.75 99.94
C SER A 179 73.23 50.36 101.33
N ARG A 180 71.99 50.72 101.69
CA ARG A 180 71.65 51.19 103.04
C ARG A 180 71.86 50.10 104.08
N PHE A 181 71.53 48.85 103.76
CA PHE A 181 71.78 47.69 104.62
C PHE A 181 73.27 47.52 104.88
N ASP A 182 74.10 47.48 103.83
CA ASP A 182 75.55 47.31 103.95
C ASP A 182 76.19 48.45 104.76
N ASN A 183 75.79 49.71 104.52
CA ASN A 183 76.29 50.85 105.28
C ASN A 183 75.91 50.79 106.76
N ASN A 184 74.67 50.41 107.07
CA ASN A 184 74.22 50.26 108.45
C ASN A 184 74.85 49.02 109.12
N MET A 185 75.16 47.97 108.35
CA MET A 185 75.83 46.76 108.85
C MET A 185 77.27 47.09 109.24
N ALA A 186 77.99 47.84 108.39
CA ALA A 186 79.34 48.31 108.71
C ALA A 186 79.35 49.23 109.95
N LYS A 187 78.36 50.11 110.09
CA LYS A 187 78.21 50.95 111.30
C LYS A 187 77.97 50.10 112.55
N LEU A 188 77.07 49.12 112.47
CA LEU A 188 76.74 48.24 113.58
C LEU A 188 77.94 47.39 114.00
N LEU A 189 78.67 46.81 113.05
CA LEU A 189 79.89 46.06 113.32
C LEU A 189 80.99 46.93 113.95
N LYS A 190 81.15 48.18 113.49
CA LYS A 190 82.10 49.13 114.10
C LYS A 190 81.70 49.48 115.54
N GLN A 191 80.41 49.72 115.79
CA GLN A 191 79.88 49.97 117.13
C GLN A 191 80.10 48.77 118.05
N LEU A 192 79.85 47.56 117.55
CA LEU A 192 80.09 46.31 118.26
C LEU A 192 81.58 46.13 118.61
N ALA A 193 82.49 46.38 117.67
CA ALA A 193 83.94 46.28 117.90
C ALA A 193 84.47 47.32 118.90
N SER A 194 83.85 48.50 118.98
CA SER A 194 84.21 49.56 119.94
C SER A 194 83.47 49.46 121.28
N SER A 195 82.62 48.45 121.45
CA SER A 195 81.79 48.29 122.66
C SER A 195 82.59 47.69 123.82
N SER A 196 82.16 47.95 125.06
CA SER A 196 82.77 47.40 126.28
C SER A 196 82.29 45.97 126.59
N HIS A 197 81.71 45.25 125.63
CA HIS A 197 81.14 43.91 125.82
C HIS A 197 82.21 42.82 125.85
N PRO A 198 81.93 41.63 126.43
CA PRO A 198 82.87 40.52 126.45
C PRO A 198 83.27 40.07 125.04
N GLN A 199 84.56 39.77 124.84
CA GLN A 199 85.11 39.38 123.54
C GLN A 199 84.36 38.21 122.88
N ASN A 200 83.88 37.25 123.68
CA ASN A 200 83.09 36.11 123.17
C ASN A 200 81.73 36.55 122.60
N ASN A 201 81.07 37.52 123.23
CA ASN A 201 79.79 38.06 122.74
C ASN A 201 80.02 38.87 121.46
N ILE A 202 81.11 39.63 121.38
CA ILE A 202 81.50 40.36 120.18
C ILE A 202 81.73 39.39 119.01
N ILE A 203 82.53 38.34 119.20
CA ILE A 203 82.83 37.36 118.13
C ILE A 203 81.58 36.57 117.69
N SER A 204 80.76 36.09 118.64
CA SER A 204 79.53 35.35 118.32
C SER A 204 78.57 36.22 117.51
N LEU A 205 78.29 37.43 118.02
CA LEU A 205 77.34 38.32 117.38
C LEU A 205 77.86 38.84 116.03
N GLU A 206 79.16 39.11 115.91
CA GLU A 206 79.79 39.42 114.63
C GLU A 206 79.58 38.28 113.62
N GLY A 207 79.79 37.02 114.04
CA GLY A 207 79.54 35.84 113.21
C GLY A 207 78.07 35.74 112.76
N SER A 208 77.12 35.91 113.69
CA SER A 208 75.68 35.88 113.39
C SER A 208 75.26 37.03 112.46
N LEU A 209 75.77 38.25 112.67
CA LEU A 209 75.56 39.40 111.78
C LEU A 209 76.14 39.18 110.39
N GLN A 210 77.32 38.56 110.28
CA GLN A 210 77.93 38.22 109.00
C GLN A 210 77.13 37.13 108.26
N ILE A 211 76.63 36.11 108.95
CA ILE A 211 75.75 35.08 108.37
C ILE A 211 74.44 35.71 107.89
N TYR A 212 73.84 36.59 108.68
CA TYR A 212 72.64 37.34 108.31
C TYR A 212 72.90 38.18 107.04
N ALA A 213 73.98 38.97 107.01
CA ALA A 213 74.36 39.75 105.83
C ALA A 213 74.56 38.84 104.60
N ALA A 214 75.25 37.71 104.76
CA ALA A 214 75.48 36.77 103.68
C ALA A 214 74.16 36.19 103.14
N LYS A 215 73.23 35.79 104.01
CA LYS A 215 71.92 35.26 103.59
C LYS A 215 71.02 36.31 102.97
N PHE A 216 71.08 37.56 103.45
CA PHE A 216 70.35 38.65 102.83
C PHE A 216 70.91 38.96 101.44
N ARG A 217 72.24 39.03 101.28
CA ARG A 217 72.90 39.21 99.98
C ARG A 217 72.60 38.06 99.02
N GLU A 218 72.59 36.82 99.50
CA GLU A 218 72.22 35.65 98.71
C GLU A 218 70.76 35.77 98.22
N TYR A 219 69.82 36.10 99.11
CA TYR A 219 68.42 36.37 98.76
C TYR A 219 68.28 37.52 97.77
N ALA A 220 68.96 38.64 98.01
CA ALA A 220 68.95 39.82 97.15
C ALA A 220 69.53 39.51 95.77
N SER A 221 70.63 38.76 95.69
CA SER A 221 71.27 38.36 94.42
C SER A 221 70.34 37.50 93.56
N LYS A 222 69.66 36.50 94.14
CA LYS A 222 68.70 35.66 93.39
C LYS A 222 67.46 36.45 93.00
N THR A 223 67.02 37.38 93.83
CA THR A 223 65.91 38.29 93.52
C THR A 223 66.28 39.25 92.38
N LEU A 224 67.54 39.71 92.32
CA LEU A 224 68.07 40.52 91.23
C LEU A 224 68.14 39.73 89.91
N ILE A 225 68.62 38.47 89.96
CA ILE A 225 68.62 37.57 88.80
C ILE A 225 67.18 37.27 88.33
N LYS A 226 66.24 37.06 89.25
CA LYS A 226 64.81 36.94 88.88
C LYS A 226 64.32 38.21 88.15
N GLY A 227 64.77 39.38 88.60
CA GLY A 227 64.31 40.69 88.16
C GLY A 227 63.54 41.40 89.26
N LEU A 228 63.89 42.67 89.51
CA LEU A 228 63.21 43.52 90.49
C LEU A 228 61.95 44.14 89.87
N THR A 229 62.04 44.50 88.59
CA THR A 229 60.93 44.98 87.78
C THR A 229 60.55 43.99 86.68
N LYS A 230 59.42 44.24 86.00
CA LYS A 230 58.93 43.41 84.89
C LYS A 230 59.85 43.42 83.65
N THR A 231 60.96 44.16 83.66
CA THR A 231 61.86 44.35 82.52
C THR A 231 63.29 43.94 82.81
N GLU A 232 63.59 43.48 84.02
CA GLU A 232 64.94 43.14 84.46
C GLU A 232 65.07 41.64 84.74
N GLY A 233 66.30 41.12 84.68
CA GLY A 233 66.60 39.73 84.95
C GLY A 233 65.80 38.75 84.10
N ASN A 234 65.52 37.57 84.65
CA ASN A 234 64.76 36.52 83.97
C ASN A 234 63.31 36.94 83.68
N LEU A 235 62.70 37.82 84.49
CA LEU A 235 61.39 38.41 84.22
C LEU A 235 61.40 39.24 82.92
N GLY A 236 62.43 40.06 82.74
CA GLY A 236 62.64 40.86 81.53
C GLY A 236 62.92 40.00 80.31
N GLU A 237 63.78 38.99 80.44
CA GLU A 237 64.12 38.07 79.35
C GLU A 237 62.91 37.25 78.89
N MET A 238 62.16 36.66 79.83
CA MET A 238 60.92 35.95 79.54
C MET A 238 59.91 36.88 78.85
N ARG A 239 59.75 38.12 79.37
CA ARG A 239 58.85 39.12 78.80
C ARG A 239 59.25 39.54 77.39
N SER A 240 60.54 39.64 77.10
CA SER A 240 61.04 39.94 75.76
C SER A 240 60.73 38.80 74.79
N LYS A 241 61.01 37.54 75.18
CA LYS A 241 60.76 36.35 74.35
C LYS A 241 59.29 36.13 74.03
N VAL A 242 58.42 36.31 75.01
CA VAL A 242 56.97 36.18 74.81
C VAL A 242 56.40 37.30 73.93
N HIS A 243 56.88 38.54 74.06
CA HIS A 243 56.49 39.61 73.16
C HIS A 243 56.99 39.38 71.73
N ALA A 244 58.21 38.86 71.56
CA ALA A 244 58.71 38.48 70.24
C ALA A 244 57.87 37.34 69.62
N ALA A 245 57.44 36.37 70.43
CA ALA A 245 56.56 35.30 69.97
C ALA A 245 55.16 35.81 69.61
N GLU A 246 54.57 36.69 70.43
CA GLU A 246 53.27 37.33 70.15
C GLU A 246 53.32 38.21 68.89
N GLN A 247 54.36 39.02 68.74
CA GLN A 247 54.52 39.90 67.58
C GLN A 247 54.64 39.09 66.29
N LEU A 248 55.52 38.08 66.25
CA LEU A 248 55.63 37.22 65.07
C LEU A 248 54.33 36.46 64.79
N LEU A 249 53.62 36.01 65.83
CA LEU A 249 52.33 35.36 65.66
C LEU A 249 51.30 36.32 65.06
N THR A 250 51.23 37.57 65.52
CA THR A 250 50.33 38.59 64.97
C THR A 250 50.69 38.92 63.52
N GLU A 251 51.97 39.12 63.20
CA GLU A 251 52.44 39.35 61.83
C GLU A 251 52.15 38.15 60.90
N LEU A 252 52.32 36.92 61.38
CA LEU A 252 51.95 35.71 60.64
C LEU A 252 50.44 35.63 60.45
N ALA A 253 49.66 35.84 61.51
CA ALA A 253 48.21 35.76 61.46
C ALA A 253 47.63 36.79 60.50
N GLU A 254 48.12 38.02 60.55
CA GLU A 254 47.71 39.11 59.65
C GLU A 254 48.14 38.84 58.21
N SER A 255 49.39 38.44 57.98
CA SER A 255 49.86 38.11 56.63
C SER A 255 49.13 36.93 56.02
N LEU A 256 48.87 35.85 56.77
CA LEU A 256 48.07 34.73 56.29
C LEU A 256 46.60 35.12 56.11
N LYS A 257 45.99 35.92 57.00
CA LYS A 257 44.61 36.42 56.81
C LYS A 257 44.48 37.24 55.52
N VAL A 258 45.43 38.14 55.24
CA VAL A 258 45.46 38.94 54.00
C VAL A 258 45.68 38.07 52.77
N LEU A 259 46.62 37.12 52.82
CA LEU A 259 46.92 36.26 51.69
C LEU A 259 45.74 35.32 51.38
N ILE A 260 45.10 34.78 52.42
CA ILE A 260 43.88 33.97 52.31
C ILE A 260 42.71 34.80 51.77
N SER A 261 42.47 36.01 52.29
CA SER A 261 41.37 36.85 51.79
C SER A 261 41.58 37.28 50.33
N THR A 262 42.82 37.51 49.93
CA THR A 262 43.20 37.82 48.54
C THR A 262 42.96 36.61 47.63
N GLU A 263 43.41 35.42 48.03
CA GLU A 263 43.18 34.19 47.27
C GLU A 263 41.68 33.82 47.19
N ILE A 264 40.93 33.97 48.28
CA ILE A 264 39.46 33.75 48.29
C ILE A 264 38.77 34.76 47.37
N GLY A 265 39.12 36.05 47.41
CA GLY A 265 38.56 37.05 46.51
C GLY A 265 38.89 36.79 45.03
N SER A 266 40.08 36.25 44.73
CA SER A 266 40.43 35.80 43.37
C SER A 266 39.61 34.59 42.92
N LEU A 267 39.26 33.68 43.84
CA LEU A 267 38.39 32.53 43.57
C LEU A 267 36.94 32.94 43.36
N GLU A 268 36.44 33.90 44.15
CA GLU A 268 35.08 34.46 44.00
C GLU A 268 34.92 35.20 42.66
N SER A 269 35.89 36.04 42.29
CA SER A 269 35.88 36.73 40.99
C SER A 269 36.03 35.77 39.80
N PHE A 270 36.84 34.72 39.94
CA PHE A 270 36.92 33.63 38.96
C PHE A 270 35.59 32.87 38.84
N GLN A 271 34.92 32.57 39.95
CA GLN A 271 33.59 31.95 39.95
C GLN A 271 32.52 32.84 39.30
N GLN A 272 32.49 34.15 39.59
CA GLN A 272 31.53 35.07 38.98
C GLN A 272 31.74 35.19 37.47
N THR A 273 32.99 35.34 37.03
CA THR A 273 33.32 35.45 35.60
C THR A 273 32.96 34.15 34.85
N THR A 274 33.28 33.00 35.43
CA THR A 274 32.95 31.69 34.84
C THR A 274 31.44 31.47 34.80
N SER A 275 30.71 31.85 35.86
CA SER A 275 29.26 31.73 35.92
C SER A 275 28.57 32.61 34.87
N LEU A 276 29.08 33.82 34.61
CA LEU A 276 28.57 34.70 33.54
C LEU A 276 28.83 34.11 32.14
N ILE A 277 30.02 33.55 31.89
CA ILE A 277 30.34 32.88 30.62
C ILE A 277 29.42 31.67 30.41
N VAL A 278 29.17 30.90 31.47
CA VAL A 278 28.25 29.76 31.44
C VAL A 278 26.82 30.20 31.16
N LEU A 279 26.34 31.27 31.80
CA LEU A 279 25.00 31.83 31.56
C LEU A 279 24.85 32.35 30.13
N PHE A 280 25.91 32.96 29.59
CA PHE A 280 25.96 33.41 28.20
C PHE A 280 25.99 32.24 27.22
N LEU A 281 26.78 31.19 27.48
CA LEU A 281 26.81 29.99 26.64
C LEU A 281 25.49 29.21 26.72
N ALA A 282 24.87 29.12 27.90
CA ALA A 282 23.57 28.49 28.09
C ALA A 282 22.46 29.26 27.35
N SER A 283 22.47 30.59 27.39
CA SER A 283 21.52 31.41 26.62
C SER A 283 21.76 31.31 25.12
N LEU A 284 23.02 31.25 24.66
CA LEU A 284 23.38 31.01 23.26
C LEU A 284 22.87 29.63 22.79
N VAL A 285 23.06 28.58 23.58
CA VAL A 285 22.54 27.25 23.30
C VAL A 285 21.01 27.25 23.23
N LEU A 286 20.33 27.94 24.14
CA LEU A 286 18.86 28.09 24.10
C LEU A 286 18.39 28.81 22.83
N VAL A 287 19.05 29.90 22.44
CA VAL A 287 18.72 30.63 21.20
C VAL A 287 18.94 29.75 19.97
N ILE A 288 20.05 28.99 19.91
CA ILE A 288 20.33 28.04 18.82
C ILE A 288 19.28 26.93 18.79
N LEU A 289 18.91 26.37 19.94
CA LEU A 289 17.87 25.34 20.04
C LEU A 289 16.50 25.88 19.61
N SER A 290 16.12 27.09 20.02
CA SER A 290 14.88 27.74 19.57
C SER A 290 14.89 28.03 18.07
N TRP A 291 16.02 28.47 17.51
CA TRP A 291 16.16 28.70 16.06
C TRP A 291 16.06 27.40 15.26
N VAL A 292 16.71 26.32 15.72
CA VAL A 292 16.61 24.98 15.13
C VAL A 292 15.18 24.45 15.23
N ALA A 293 14.51 24.63 16.38
CA ALA A 293 13.11 24.23 16.57
C ALA A 293 12.18 24.95 15.58
N ILE A 294 12.31 26.28 15.43
CA ILE A 294 11.51 27.05 14.47
C ILE A 294 11.80 26.63 13.02
N SER A 295 13.07 26.36 12.69
CA SER A 295 13.50 25.90 11.36
C SER A 295 12.95 24.52 10.98
N ILE A 296 12.52 23.70 11.94
CA ILE A 296 12.01 22.33 11.71
C ILE A 296 10.49 22.29 11.85
N ILE A 297 9.94 22.88 12.92
CA ILE A 297 8.51 22.80 13.25
C ILE A 297 7.66 23.52 12.20
N ARG A 298 8.05 24.71 11.73
CA ARG A 298 7.25 25.45 10.74
C ARG A 298 7.12 24.69 9.42
N PRO A 299 8.19 24.19 8.78
CA PRO A 299 8.07 23.39 7.56
C PRO A 299 7.26 22.10 7.75
N ILE A 300 7.40 21.41 8.90
CA ILE A 300 6.60 20.21 9.20
C ILE A 300 5.12 20.57 9.33
N GLN A 301 4.77 21.65 10.03
CA GLN A 301 3.38 22.10 10.15
C GLN A 301 2.78 22.51 8.81
N LEU A 302 3.56 23.16 7.95
CA LEU A 302 3.13 23.50 6.58
C LEU A 302 2.90 22.25 5.72
N LEU A 303 3.79 21.26 5.80
CA LEU A 303 3.64 19.97 5.13
C LEU A 303 2.40 19.22 5.64
N ALA A 304 2.25 19.08 6.95
CA ALA A 304 1.11 18.42 7.58
C ALA A 304 -0.21 19.12 7.24
N LYS A 305 -0.24 20.45 7.29
CA LYS A 305 -1.43 21.23 6.92
C LYS A 305 -1.77 21.04 5.45
N ALA A 306 -0.80 21.12 4.54
CA ALA A 306 -1.04 20.89 3.12
C ALA A 306 -1.54 19.46 2.82
N MET A 307 -1.05 18.46 3.56
CA MET A 307 -1.55 17.09 3.47
C MET A 307 -3.00 16.97 3.97
N MET A 308 -3.33 17.60 5.11
CA MET A 308 -4.69 17.63 5.65
C MET A 308 -5.65 18.37 4.72
N ASP A 309 -5.29 19.58 4.29
CA ASP A 309 -6.12 20.41 3.41
C ASP A 309 -6.38 19.69 2.07
N SER A 310 -5.36 19.01 1.51
CA SER A 310 -5.51 18.21 0.27
C SER A 310 -6.44 17.01 0.47
N ALA A 311 -6.34 16.31 1.61
CA ALA A 311 -7.19 15.16 1.92
C ALA A 311 -8.64 15.54 2.23
N GLU A 312 -8.86 16.63 2.97
CA GLU A 312 -10.20 17.09 3.37
C GLU A 312 -10.98 17.68 2.19
N ASN A 313 -10.29 18.41 1.30
CA ASN A 313 -10.93 19.07 0.16
C ASN A 313 -10.83 18.28 -1.15
N ASN A 314 -10.25 17.07 -1.13
CA ASN A 314 -9.89 16.29 -2.32
C ASN A 314 -9.11 17.12 -3.37
N ASP A 315 -8.32 18.10 -2.91
CA ASP A 315 -7.59 19.03 -3.78
C ASP A 315 -6.20 18.48 -4.09
N LEU A 316 -6.06 17.89 -5.28
CA LEU A 316 -4.80 17.34 -5.75
C LEU A 316 -3.95 18.38 -6.50
N THR A 317 -4.45 19.60 -6.69
CA THR A 317 -3.71 20.72 -7.32
C THR A 317 -2.74 21.39 -6.35
N MET A 318 -2.91 21.19 -5.04
CA MET A 318 -2.03 21.73 -4.02
C MET A 318 -0.58 21.32 -4.25
N ARG A 319 0.34 22.28 -4.09
CA ARG A 319 1.78 22.05 -4.17
C ARG A 319 2.47 22.73 -3.02
N ILE A 320 3.39 22.02 -2.39
CA ILE A 320 4.23 22.55 -1.34
C ILE A 320 5.47 23.14 -1.98
N LYS A 321 5.72 24.42 -1.74
CA LYS A 321 6.94 25.09 -2.21
C LYS A 321 8.12 24.53 -1.40
N THR A 322 9.00 23.77 -2.06
CA THR A 322 10.22 23.23 -1.47
C THR A 322 11.21 24.36 -1.22
N ILE A 323 11.36 24.74 0.05
CA ILE A 323 12.24 25.85 0.47
C ILE A 323 13.54 25.33 1.11
N THR A 324 13.56 24.09 1.58
CA THR A 324 14.72 23.50 2.27
C THR A 324 15.29 22.31 1.49
N ALA A 325 16.61 22.12 1.55
CA ALA A 325 17.33 21.00 0.92
C ALA A 325 17.65 19.88 1.93
N ASP A 326 16.78 19.71 2.93
CA ASP A 326 16.88 18.73 4.00
C ASP A 326 15.76 17.68 3.87
N GLU A 327 15.62 16.82 4.88
CA GLU A 327 14.65 15.71 4.88
C GLU A 327 13.20 16.18 4.67
N ILE A 328 12.85 17.40 5.10
CA ILE A 328 11.51 17.97 4.89
C ILE A 328 11.31 18.42 3.43
N GLY A 329 12.37 18.91 2.79
CA GLY A 329 12.36 19.23 1.36
C GLY A 329 12.16 18.00 0.48
N GLU A 330 12.82 16.89 0.83
CA GLU A 330 12.66 15.60 0.15
C GLU A 330 11.23 15.06 0.32
N ALA A 331 10.68 15.11 1.55
CA ALA A 331 9.30 14.73 1.83
C ALA A 331 8.27 15.58 1.08
N SER A 332 8.49 16.91 1.00
CA SER A 332 7.63 17.82 0.23
C SER A 332 7.67 17.51 -1.27
N THR A 333 8.84 17.16 -1.80
CA THR A 333 9.02 16.75 -3.20
C THR A 333 8.29 15.44 -3.48
N ALA A 334 8.46 14.43 -2.62
CA ALA A 334 7.78 13.15 -2.73
C ALA A 334 6.24 13.31 -2.67
N PHE A 335 5.73 14.16 -1.77
CA PHE A 335 4.31 14.48 -1.68
C PHE A 335 3.79 15.14 -2.97
N ASN A 336 4.49 16.14 -3.52
CA ASN A 336 4.12 16.78 -4.78
C ASN A 336 4.10 15.78 -5.96
N GLN A 337 5.09 14.88 -6.02
CA GLN A 337 5.15 13.82 -7.05
C GLN A 337 4.00 12.82 -6.91
N MET A 338 3.62 12.46 -5.67
CA MET A 338 2.48 11.59 -5.39
C MET A 338 1.17 12.25 -5.88
N LEU A 339 0.94 13.52 -5.55
CA LEU A 339 -0.24 14.26 -6.04
C LEU A 339 -0.27 14.34 -7.57
N ALA A 340 0.86 14.61 -8.22
CA ALA A 340 0.94 14.62 -9.68
C ALA A 340 0.59 13.25 -10.31
N LYS A 341 1.05 12.15 -9.70
CA LYS A 341 0.67 10.79 -10.13
C LYS A 341 -0.81 10.51 -9.92
N PHE A 342 -1.41 10.97 -8.83
CA PHE A 342 -2.85 10.83 -8.62
C PHE A 342 -3.66 11.63 -9.63
N GLN A 343 -3.27 12.88 -9.92
CA GLN A 343 -3.91 13.69 -10.98
C GLN A 343 -3.86 12.98 -12.33
N ALA A 344 -2.67 12.52 -12.75
CA ALA A 344 -2.51 11.81 -14.03
C ALA A 344 -3.33 10.50 -14.08
N SER A 345 -3.43 9.78 -12.96
CA SER A 345 -4.21 8.54 -12.88
C SER A 345 -5.71 8.81 -12.94
N LEU A 346 -6.22 9.79 -12.20
CA LEU A 346 -7.62 10.19 -12.23
C LEU A 346 -8.02 10.77 -13.60
N ALA A 347 -7.14 11.52 -14.26
CA ALA A 347 -7.36 11.99 -15.63
C ALA A 347 -7.55 10.81 -16.60
N LYS A 348 -6.69 9.77 -16.52
CA LYS A 348 -6.86 8.53 -17.30
C LYS A 348 -8.14 7.78 -16.97
N VAL A 349 -8.56 7.75 -15.70
CA VAL A 349 -9.83 7.13 -15.30
C VAL A 349 -11.01 7.89 -15.89
N SER A 350 -10.99 9.23 -15.88
CA SER A 350 -12.05 10.04 -16.50
C SER A 350 -12.09 9.85 -18.02
N GLU A 351 -10.94 9.84 -18.69
CA GLU A 351 -10.86 9.56 -20.12
C GLU A 351 -11.42 8.17 -20.45
N SER A 352 -11.04 7.15 -19.67
CA SER A 352 -11.53 5.78 -19.83
C SER A 352 -13.05 5.68 -19.57
N ALA A 353 -13.57 6.36 -18.55
CA ALA A 353 -14.99 6.43 -18.27
C ALA A 353 -15.75 7.11 -19.42
N GLY A 354 -15.21 8.19 -19.98
CA GLY A 354 -15.74 8.83 -21.19
C GLY A 354 -15.81 7.88 -22.38
N LEU A 355 -14.75 7.10 -22.61
CA LEU A 355 -14.70 6.10 -23.68
C LEU A 355 -15.70 4.97 -23.48
N ILE A 356 -15.87 4.48 -22.23
CA ILE A 356 -16.87 3.46 -21.89
C ILE A 356 -18.28 4.00 -22.14
N SER A 357 -18.57 5.24 -21.71
CA SER A 357 -19.85 5.89 -21.93
C SER A 357 -20.19 6.00 -23.42
N PHE A 358 -19.26 6.51 -24.22
CA PHE A 358 -19.41 6.61 -25.68
C PHE A 358 -19.60 5.24 -26.35
N SER A 359 -18.79 4.25 -25.97
CA SER A 359 -18.87 2.90 -26.52
C SER A 359 -20.18 2.22 -26.17
N SER A 360 -20.70 2.44 -24.97
CA SER A 360 -21.98 1.90 -24.50
C SER A 360 -23.16 2.50 -25.26
N GLN A 361 -23.15 3.82 -25.50
CA GLN A 361 -24.16 4.46 -26.35
C GLN A 361 -24.12 3.95 -27.79
N LYS A 362 -22.92 3.77 -28.35
CA LYS A 362 -22.74 3.18 -29.68
C LYS A 362 -23.27 1.74 -29.73
N MET A 363 -23.00 0.94 -28.69
CA MET A 363 -23.50 -0.42 -28.57
C MET A 363 -25.03 -0.46 -28.49
N SER A 364 -25.66 0.43 -27.72
CA SER A 364 -27.12 0.56 -27.66
C SER A 364 -27.71 0.92 -29.03
N SER A 365 -27.11 1.87 -29.76
CA SER A 365 -27.54 2.21 -31.12
C SER A 365 -27.43 1.03 -32.10
N VAL A 366 -26.34 0.27 -32.04
CA VAL A 366 -26.16 -0.94 -32.88
C VAL A 366 -27.17 -2.00 -32.50
N THR A 367 -27.42 -2.19 -31.21
CA THR A 367 -28.39 -3.16 -30.69
C THR A 367 -29.82 -2.82 -31.13
N LEU A 368 -30.19 -1.54 -31.14
CA LEU A 368 -31.46 -1.07 -31.68
C LEU A 368 -31.61 -1.39 -33.17
N GLN A 369 -30.56 -1.14 -33.98
CA GLN A 369 -30.56 -1.50 -35.39
C GLN A 369 -30.66 -3.02 -35.60
N THR A 370 -29.94 -3.82 -34.79
CA THR A 370 -30.04 -5.28 -34.82
C THR A 370 -31.45 -5.76 -34.53
N ASN A 371 -32.10 -5.22 -33.49
CA ASN A 371 -33.49 -5.57 -33.16
C ASN A 371 -34.47 -5.22 -34.29
N GLN A 372 -34.30 -4.07 -34.95
CA GLN A 372 -35.09 -3.71 -36.14
C GLN A 372 -34.87 -4.72 -37.28
N GLY A 373 -33.61 -5.09 -37.55
CA GLY A 373 -33.28 -6.10 -38.55
C GLY A 373 -33.88 -7.48 -38.25
N ILE A 374 -33.92 -7.87 -36.97
CA ILE A 374 -34.55 -9.13 -36.54
C ILE A 374 -36.06 -9.11 -36.79
N GLN A 375 -36.74 -7.99 -36.52
CA GLN A 375 -38.17 -7.86 -36.80
C GLN A 375 -38.48 -7.97 -38.29
N GLU A 376 -37.67 -7.33 -39.14
CA GLU A 376 -37.78 -7.47 -40.59
C GLU A 376 -37.52 -8.91 -41.05
N GLN A 377 -36.51 -9.58 -40.48
CA GLN A 377 -36.19 -10.97 -40.77
C GLN A 377 -37.32 -11.93 -40.35
N GLN A 378 -37.95 -11.71 -39.20
CA GLN A 378 -39.12 -12.49 -38.76
C GLN A 378 -40.28 -12.37 -39.76
N LEU A 379 -40.62 -11.13 -40.17
CA LEU A 379 -41.65 -10.89 -41.17
C LEU A 379 -41.35 -11.58 -42.51
N GLN A 380 -40.09 -11.56 -42.94
CA GLN A 380 -39.67 -12.28 -44.15
C GLN A 380 -39.79 -13.79 -43.97
N THR A 381 -39.37 -14.31 -42.82
CA THR A 381 -39.42 -15.75 -42.51
C THR A 381 -40.86 -16.27 -42.51
N ASP A 382 -41.80 -15.51 -41.96
CA ASP A 382 -43.24 -15.84 -41.99
C ASP A 382 -43.77 -15.90 -43.42
N ARG A 383 -43.43 -14.90 -44.25
CA ARG A 383 -43.81 -14.89 -45.68
C ARG A 383 -43.20 -16.07 -46.45
N PHE A 384 -41.95 -16.44 -46.15
CA PHE A 384 -41.31 -17.61 -46.73
C PHE A 384 -42.01 -18.90 -46.30
N SER A 385 -42.40 -19.01 -45.03
CA SER A 385 -43.15 -20.16 -44.52
C SER A 385 -44.47 -20.34 -45.26
N GLU A 386 -45.25 -19.26 -45.42
CA GLU A 386 -46.48 -19.27 -46.22
C GLU A 386 -46.24 -19.67 -47.69
N ALA A 387 -45.16 -19.17 -48.30
CA ALA A 387 -44.80 -19.48 -49.68
C ALA A 387 -44.44 -20.96 -49.85
N ILE A 388 -43.69 -21.54 -48.91
CA ILE A 388 -43.34 -22.97 -48.92
C ILE A 388 -44.56 -23.85 -48.67
N GLN A 389 -45.46 -23.44 -47.78
CA GLN A 389 -46.72 -24.17 -47.58
C GLN A 389 -47.57 -24.17 -48.85
N LYS A 390 -47.69 -23.01 -49.55
CA LYS A 390 -48.34 -22.94 -50.86
C LYS A 390 -47.64 -23.80 -51.90
N MET A 391 -46.31 -23.79 -51.95
CA MET A 391 -45.52 -24.62 -52.85
C MET A 391 -45.78 -26.11 -52.63
N SER A 392 -45.80 -26.56 -51.37
CA SER A 392 -46.09 -27.96 -51.02
C SER A 392 -47.49 -28.39 -51.49
N MET A 393 -48.51 -27.54 -51.29
CA MET A 393 -49.86 -27.78 -51.82
C MET A 393 -49.87 -27.86 -53.35
N THR A 394 -49.18 -26.95 -54.05
CA THR A 394 -49.10 -26.97 -55.51
C THR A 394 -48.39 -28.22 -56.03
N VAL A 395 -47.30 -28.65 -55.38
CA VAL A 395 -46.59 -29.89 -55.74
C VAL A 395 -47.51 -31.11 -55.61
N GLN A 396 -48.28 -31.20 -54.53
CA GLN A 396 -49.26 -32.27 -54.36
C GLN A 396 -50.36 -32.24 -55.42
N GLU A 397 -50.84 -31.05 -55.78
CA GLU A 397 -51.83 -30.87 -56.84
C GLU A 397 -51.28 -31.28 -58.21
N VAL A 398 -50.06 -30.88 -58.55
CA VAL A 398 -49.39 -31.29 -59.81
C VAL A 398 -49.20 -32.80 -59.85
N ALA A 399 -48.76 -33.43 -58.76
CA ALA A 399 -48.62 -34.88 -58.69
C ALA A 399 -49.97 -35.60 -58.91
N LYS A 400 -51.05 -35.11 -58.28
CA LYS A 400 -52.40 -35.63 -58.49
C LYS A 400 -52.84 -35.47 -59.95
N LYS A 401 -52.66 -34.30 -60.55
CA LYS A 401 -53.02 -34.03 -61.95
C LYS A 401 -52.22 -34.86 -62.94
N THR A 402 -50.97 -35.14 -62.62
CA THR A 402 -50.10 -36.00 -63.43
C THR A 402 -50.59 -37.45 -63.41
N ASN A 403 -51.00 -37.97 -62.25
CA ASN A 403 -51.62 -39.30 -62.14
C ASN A 403 -52.97 -39.38 -62.89
N GLU A 404 -53.81 -38.34 -62.81
CA GLU A 404 -55.06 -38.25 -63.59
C GLU A 404 -54.77 -38.27 -65.10
N ALA A 405 -53.72 -37.58 -65.56
CA ALA A 405 -53.29 -37.55 -66.94
C ALA A 405 -52.73 -38.91 -67.42
N GLU A 406 -51.94 -39.61 -66.60
CA GLU A 406 -51.43 -40.96 -66.90
C GLU A 406 -52.58 -41.97 -67.06
N CYS A 407 -53.58 -41.92 -66.16
CA CYS A 407 -54.77 -42.76 -66.26
C CYS A 407 -55.54 -42.48 -67.57
N SER A 408 -55.71 -41.20 -67.91
CA SER A 408 -56.42 -40.78 -69.14
C SER A 408 -55.67 -41.20 -70.41
N ALA A 409 -54.35 -41.04 -70.43
CA ALA A 409 -53.50 -41.48 -71.53
C ALA A 409 -53.54 -43.01 -71.67
N THR A 410 -53.43 -43.75 -70.58
CA THR A 410 -53.55 -45.22 -70.59
C THR A 410 -54.90 -45.69 -71.12
N LYS A 411 -55.99 -45.02 -70.74
CA LYS A 411 -57.32 -45.28 -71.31
C LYS A 411 -57.36 -44.98 -72.81
N ALA A 412 -56.86 -43.81 -73.24
CA ALA A 412 -56.83 -43.44 -74.66
C ALA A 412 -56.02 -44.43 -75.51
N LYS A 413 -54.91 -44.96 -74.99
CA LYS A 413 -54.12 -46.02 -75.62
C LYS A 413 -54.95 -47.29 -75.80
N SER A 414 -55.61 -47.74 -74.74
CA SER A 414 -56.47 -48.93 -74.77
C SER A 414 -57.62 -48.79 -75.77
N GLU A 415 -58.29 -47.64 -75.80
CA GLU A 415 -59.37 -47.35 -76.76
C GLU A 415 -58.85 -47.30 -78.20
N SER A 416 -57.67 -46.72 -78.42
CA SER A 416 -57.04 -46.68 -79.75
C SER A 416 -56.63 -48.08 -80.24
N ASP A 417 -56.06 -48.91 -79.37
CA ASP A 417 -55.73 -50.31 -79.69
C ASP A 417 -56.99 -51.15 -79.95
N SER A 418 -58.08 -50.90 -79.22
CA SER A 418 -59.39 -51.51 -79.51
C SER A 418 -59.92 -51.05 -80.88
N GLY A 419 -59.86 -49.75 -81.17
CA GLY A 419 -60.23 -49.18 -82.46
C GLY A 419 -59.46 -49.78 -83.62
N ARG A 420 -58.15 -50.02 -83.46
CA ARG A 420 -57.32 -50.69 -84.47
C ARG A 420 -57.82 -52.10 -84.79
N LYS A 421 -58.22 -52.87 -83.77
CA LYS A 421 -58.80 -54.21 -83.99
C LYS A 421 -60.09 -54.13 -84.81
N VAL A 422 -60.96 -53.17 -84.51
CA VAL A 422 -62.22 -52.96 -85.25
C VAL A 422 -61.96 -52.55 -86.71
N VAL A 423 -61.01 -51.64 -86.94
CA VAL A 423 -60.60 -51.19 -88.29
C VAL A 423 -60.04 -52.37 -89.10
N ASN A 424 -59.21 -53.22 -88.49
CA ASN A 424 -58.67 -54.41 -89.17
C ASN A 424 -59.76 -55.43 -89.51
N MET A 425 -60.71 -55.65 -88.60
CA MET A 425 -61.89 -56.50 -88.88
C MET A 425 -62.74 -55.91 -90.02
N ALA A 426 -62.93 -54.58 -90.05
CA ALA A 426 -63.65 -53.91 -91.14
C ALA A 426 -62.93 -54.08 -92.49
N ALA A 427 -61.59 -53.99 -92.52
CA ALA A 427 -60.80 -54.25 -93.72
C ALA A 427 -61.05 -55.66 -94.27
N GLU A 428 -61.01 -56.68 -93.39
CA GLU A 428 -61.24 -58.08 -93.73
C GLU A 428 -62.66 -58.33 -94.27
N MET A 429 -63.67 -57.72 -93.64
CA MET A 429 -65.06 -57.81 -94.13
C MET A 429 -65.23 -57.16 -95.50
N ILE A 430 -64.61 -56.01 -95.76
CA ILE A 430 -64.72 -55.35 -97.07
C ILE A 430 -63.98 -56.13 -98.15
N ASN A 431 -62.83 -56.75 -97.85
CA ASN A 431 -62.17 -57.65 -98.79
C ASN A 431 -63.07 -58.86 -99.12
N THR A 432 -63.69 -59.47 -98.11
CA THR A 432 -64.65 -60.58 -98.30
C THR A 432 -65.88 -60.14 -99.12
N LEU A 433 -66.32 -58.90 -98.94
CA LEU A 433 -67.41 -58.31 -99.73
C LEU A 433 -67.00 -58.11 -101.19
N SER A 434 -65.79 -57.58 -101.45
CA SER A 434 -65.22 -57.42 -102.78
C SER A 434 -65.16 -58.75 -103.53
N ASP A 435 -64.66 -59.82 -102.88
CA ASP A 435 -64.65 -61.18 -103.44
C ASP A 435 -66.06 -61.70 -103.76
N SER A 436 -67.05 -61.36 -102.92
CA SER A 436 -68.44 -61.79 -103.12
C SER A 436 -69.11 -61.05 -104.28
N ILE A 437 -68.80 -59.76 -104.46
CA ILE A 437 -69.25 -58.96 -105.60
C ILE A 437 -68.66 -59.50 -106.89
N ASP A 438 -67.37 -59.84 -106.90
CA ASP A 438 -66.71 -60.41 -108.09
C ASP A 438 -67.33 -61.76 -108.49
N ARG A 439 -67.58 -62.67 -107.54
CA ARG A 439 -68.31 -63.91 -107.80
C ARG A 439 -69.73 -63.67 -108.34
N ALA A 440 -70.42 -62.67 -107.81
CA ALA A 440 -71.77 -62.34 -108.25
C ALA A 440 -71.76 -61.74 -109.68
N ALA A 441 -70.75 -60.94 -110.02
CA ALA A 441 -70.54 -60.41 -111.37
C ALA A 441 -70.29 -61.52 -112.39
N GLU A 442 -69.46 -62.51 -112.04
CA GLU A 442 -69.23 -63.70 -112.88
C GLU A 442 -70.52 -64.49 -113.13
N SER A 443 -71.34 -64.68 -112.09
CA SER A 443 -72.62 -65.39 -112.21
C SER A 443 -73.62 -64.66 -113.12
N ILE A 444 -73.73 -63.33 -112.99
CA ILE A 444 -74.60 -62.53 -113.87
C ILE A 444 -74.06 -62.51 -115.31
N GLN A 445 -72.75 -62.49 -115.51
CA GLN A 445 -72.16 -62.59 -116.84
C GLN A 445 -72.46 -63.96 -117.49
N GLN A 446 -72.53 -65.04 -116.71
CA GLN A 446 -73.01 -66.33 -117.23
C GLN A 446 -74.50 -66.27 -117.61
N VAL A 447 -75.33 -65.53 -116.87
CA VAL A 447 -76.74 -65.31 -117.24
C VAL A 447 -76.84 -64.54 -118.54
N GLU A 448 -76.08 -63.46 -118.72
CA GLU A 448 -75.99 -62.68 -119.97
C GLU A 448 -75.61 -63.55 -121.17
N GLN A 449 -74.64 -64.45 -121.00
CA GLN A 449 -74.26 -65.39 -122.05
C GLN A 449 -75.40 -66.37 -122.38
N LYS A 450 -76.04 -66.96 -121.36
CA LYS A 450 -77.14 -67.91 -121.56
C LYS A 450 -78.38 -67.26 -122.18
N THR A 451 -78.71 -66.03 -121.81
CA THR A 451 -79.83 -65.30 -122.42
C THR A 451 -79.53 -64.94 -123.88
N THR A 452 -78.27 -64.66 -124.23
CA THR A 452 -77.83 -64.50 -125.62
C THR A 452 -78.01 -65.78 -126.43
N ASP A 453 -77.63 -66.93 -125.86
CA ASP A 453 -77.83 -68.23 -126.51
C ASP A 453 -79.33 -68.52 -126.74
N ILE A 454 -80.20 -68.22 -125.74
CA ILE A 454 -81.66 -68.35 -125.87
C ILE A 454 -82.20 -67.39 -126.94
N GLY A 455 -81.73 -66.15 -126.99
CA GLY A 455 -82.11 -65.17 -128.00
C GLY A 455 -81.85 -65.68 -129.43
N ASN A 456 -80.69 -66.32 -129.64
CA ASN A 456 -80.36 -66.95 -130.92
C ASN A 456 -81.31 -68.12 -131.28
N VAL A 457 -81.67 -68.95 -130.30
CA VAL A 457 -82.63 -70.04 -130.51
C VAL A 457 -84.02 -69.49 -130.87
N LEU A 458 -84.47 -68.41 -130.23
CA LEU A 458 -85.75 -67.77 -130.53
C LEU A 458 -85.79 -67.21 -131.95
N LEU A 459 -84.68 -66.64 -132.46
CA LEU A 459 -84.61 -66.20 -133.86
C LEU A 459 -84.82 -67.37 -134.84
N VAL A 460 -84.27 -68.55 -134.53
CA VAL A 460 -84.48 -69.77 -135.33
C VAL A 460 -85.93 -70.23 -135.25
N ILE A 461 -86.53 -70.28 -134.05
CA ILE A 461 -87.94 -70.66 -133.86
C ILE A 461 -88.88 -69.69 -134.59
N GLY A 462 -88.62 -68.39 -134.50
CA GLY A 462 -89.38 -67.36 -135.20
C GLY A 462 -89.30 -67.55 -136.72
N GLY A 463 -88.11 -67.86 -137.24
CA GLY A 463 -87.91 -68.22 -138.64
C GLY A 463 -88.66 -69.50 -139.06
N ILE A 464 -88.69 -70.54 -138.21
CA ILE A 464 -89.46 -71.77 -138.45
C ILE A 464 -90.97 -71.47 -138.45
N ALA A 465 -91.45 -70.66 -137.50
CA ALA A 465 -92.85 -70.25 -137.42
C ALA A 465 -93.27 -69.45 -138.65
N GLU A 466 -92.44 -68.53 -139.13
CA GLU A 466 -92.67 -67.78 -140.37
C GLU A 466 -92.70 -68.70 -141.62
N GLN A 467 -91.75 -69.63 -141.72
CA GLN A 467 -91.76 -70.66 -142.76
C GLN A 467 -93.02 -71.53 -142.70
N THR A 468 -93.45 -71.91 -141.49
CA THR A 468 -94.65 -72.73 -141.28
C THR A 468 -95.92 -71.96 -141.65
N ASN A 469 -95.98 -70.66 -141.35
CA ASN A 469 -97.07 -69.77 -141.74
C ASN A 469 -97.17 -69.64 -143.27
N LEU A 470 -96.04 -69.51 -143.97
CA LEU A 470 -95.98 -69.49 -145.44
C LEU A 470 -96.39 -70.84 -146.06
N LEU A 471 -95.93 -71.96 -145.50
CA LEU A 471 -96.33 -73.31 -145.93
C LEU A 471 -97.83 -73.54 -145.74
N ALA A 472 -98.38 -73.12 -144.59
CA ALA A 472 -99.79 -73.22 -144.28
C ALA A 472 -100.65 -72.34 -145.19
N LEU A 473 -100.19 -71.12 -145.52
CA LEU A 473 -100.85 -70.25 -146.49
C LEU A 473 -100.90 -70.89 -147.88
N ASN A 474 -99.78 -71.46 -148.34
CA ASN A 474 -99.73 -72.18 -149.62
C ASN A 474 -100.67 -73.40 -149.63
N ALA A 475 -100.75 -74.14 -148.52
CA ALA A 475 -101.67 -75.27 -148.36
C ALA A 475 -103.14 -74.84 -148.34
N ALA A 476 -103.48 -73.71 -147.69
CA ALA A 476 -104.84 -73.15 -147.66
C ALA A 476 -105.28 -72.68 -149.06
N ILE A 477 -104.38 -72.05 -149.83
CA ILE A 477 -104.62 -71.66 -151.23
C ILE A 477 -104.93 -72.90 -152.09
N GLU A 478 -104.14 -73.97 -151.96
CA GLU A 478 -104.34 -75.17 -152.78
C GLU A 478 -105.59 -75.97 -152.34
N ALA A 479 -105.92 -75.96 -151.05
CA ALA A 479 -107.15 -76.55 -150.52
C ALA A 479 -108.42 -75.80 -151.00
N ALA A 480 -108.39 -74.47 -151.09
CA ALA A 480 -109.46 -73.68 -151.69
C ALA A 480 -109.64 -73.99 -153.20
N ARG A 481 -108.54 -74.33 -153.88
CA ARG A 481 -108.50 -74.71 -155.31
C ARG A 481 -109.17 -76.07 -155.58
N ALA A 482 -109.14 -77.00 -154.62
CA ALA A 482 -109.72 -78.34 -154.73
C ALA A 482 -111.25 -78.41 -154.47
N GLY A 483 -111.91 -77.28 -154.17
CA GLY A 483 -113.36 -77.22 -153.97
C GLY A 483 -113.88 -78.06 -152.80
N GLU A 484 -115.05 -78.70 -152.95
CA GLU A 484 -115.70 -79.50 -151.87
C GLU A 484 -114.81 -80.63 -151.32
N GLN A 485 -113.90 -81.20 -152.12
CA GLN A 485 -112.96 -82.25 -151.66
C GLN A 485 -111.83 -81.72 -150.76
N GLY A 486 -111.50 -80.42 -150.85
CA GLY A 486 -110.41 -79.78 -150.10
C GLY A 486 -110.81 -79.18 -148.76
N ARG A 487 -112.11 -79.20 -148.43
CA ARG A 487 -112.68 -78.46 -147.29
C ARG A 487 -112.10 -78.87 -145.93
N GLY A 488 -111.81 -80.17 -145.73
CA GLY A 488 -111.13 -80.65 -144.53
C GLY A 488 -109.67 -80.20 -144.44
N PHE A 489 -108.95 -80.16 -145.57
CA PHE A 489 -107.56 -79.69 -145.64
C PHE A 489 -107.45 -78.17 -145.44
N ALA A 490 -108.41 -77.39 -145.95
CA ALA A 490 -108.43 -75.95 -145.75
C ALA A 490 -108.55 -75.57 -144.26
N VAL A 491 -109.39 -76.28 -143.50
CA VAL A 491 -109.54 -76.08 -142.05
C VAL A 491 -108.23 -76.41 -141.32
N VAL A 492 -107.56 -77.51 -141.68
CA VAL A 492 -106.27 -77.87 -141.07
C VAL A 492 -105.18 -76.84 -141.43
N ALA A 493 -105.14 -76.37 -142.68
CA ALA A 493 -104.17 -75.37 -143.12
C ALA A 493 -104.37 -74.02 -142.42
N ASP A 494 -105.61 -73.55 -142.24
CA ASP A 494 -105.89 -72.34 -141.47
C ASP A 494 -105.56 -72.53 -139.97
N GLU A 495 -105.82 -73.71 -139.39
CA GLU A 495 -105.44 -74.00 -138.00
C GLU A 495 -103.91 -74.00 -137.81
N VAL A 496 -103.15 -74.56 -138.77
CA VAL A 496 -101.68 -74.51 -138.77
C VAL A 496 -101.19 -73.07 -138.95
N ARG A 497 -101.86 -72.26 -139.77
CA ARG A 497 -101.54 -70.84 -139.99
C ARG A 497 -101.75 -70.00 -138.72
N VAL A 498 -102.86 -70.24 -138.02
CA VAL A 498 -103.16 -69.61 -136.73
C VAL A 498 -102.12 -70.05 -135.68
N LEU A 499 -101.75 -71.33 -135.65
CA LEU A 499 -100.73 -71.85 -134.73
C LEU A 499 -99.34 -71.26 -135.03
N ALA A 500 -98.97 -71.12 -136.30
CA ALA A 500 -97.72 -70.51 -136.73
C ALA A 500 -97.66 -69.02 -136.36
N THR A 501 -98.74 -68.26 -136.60
CA THR A 501 -98.86 -66.85 -136.17
C THR A 501 -98.75 -66.74 -134.65
N ARG A 502 -99.48 -67.56 -133.89
CA ARG A 502 -99.38 -67.60 -132.41
C ARG A 502 -97.98 -67.95 -131.93
N THR A 503 -97.27 -68.84 -132.62
CA THR A 503 -95.89 -69.21 -132.30
C THR A 503 -94.96 -68.03 -132.56
N GLN A 504 -95.14 -67.31 -133.66
CA GLN A 504 -94.34 -66.13 -133.99
C GLN A 504 -94.56 -64.99 -132.98
N ASP A 505 -95.82 -64.72 -132.60
CA ASP A 505 -96.17 -63.74 -131.57
C ASP A 505 -95.57 -64.10 -130.20
N ALA A 506 -95.70 -65.36 -129.78
CA ALA A 506 -95.10 -65.85 -128.53
C ALA A 506 -93.57 -65.77 -128.56
N THR A 507 -92.94 -66.08 -129.70
CA THR A 507 -91.48 -65.99 -129.85
C THR A 507 -91.00 -64.54 -129.78
N LYS A 508 -91.77 -63.60 -130.34
CA LYS A 508 -91.50 -62.15 -130.25
C LYS A 508 -91.66 -61.63 -128.82
N GLU A 509 -92.68 -62.08 -128.09
CA GLU A 509 -92.87 -61.75 -126.68
C GLU A 509 -91.70 -62.24 -125.83
N ILE A 510 -91.27 -63.50 -126.00
CA ILE A 510 -90.10 -64.05 -125.30
C ILE A 510 -88.81 -63.32 -125.73
N HIS A 511 -88.66 -62.95 -127.00
CA HIS A 511 -87.51 -62.19 -127.47
C HIS A 511 -87.38 -60.84 -126.74
N ASN A 512 -88.48 -60.09 -126.61
CA ASN A 512 -88.51 -58.84 -125.85
C ASN A 512 -88.17 -59.07 -124.35
N MET A 513 -88.64 -60.18 -123.76
CA MET A 513 -88.27 -60.55 -122.39
C MET A 513 -86.76 -60.86 -122.27
N ILE A 514 -86.17 -61.53 -123.26
CA ILE A 514 -84.73 -61.83 -123.29
C ILE A 514 -83.89 -60.55 -123.46
N GLU A 515 -84.29 -59.63 -124.33
CA GLU A 515 -83.62 -58.34 -124.51
C GLU A 515 -83.66 -57.51 -123.21
N SER A 516 -84.82 -57.51 -122.51
CA SER A 516 -84.97 -56.90 -121.20
C SER A 516 -84.06 -57.56 -120.14
N LEU A 517 -83.95 -58.89 -120.15
CA LEU A 517 -83.05 -59.64 -119.27
C LEU A 517 -81.57 -59.35 -119.57
N GLN A 518 -81.17 -59.26 -120.83
CA GLN A 518 -79.81 -58.89 -121.23
C GLN A 518 -79.46 -57.48 -120.77
N THR A 519 -80.35 -56.51 -121.00
CA THR A 519 -80.18 -55.13 -120.53
C THR A 519 -80.06 -55.07 -119.00
N SER A 520 -80.90 -55.84 -118.29
CA SER A 520 -80.87 -55.93 -116.83
C SER A 520 -79.57 -56.59 -116.32
N ALA A 521 -79.08 -57.63 -117.00
CA ALA A 521 -77.83 -58.31 -116.67
C ALA A 521 -76.62 -57.38 -116.87
N ALA A 522 -76.54 -56.69 -118.02
CA ALA A 522 -75.48 -55.73 -118.31
C ALA A 522 -75.46 -54.56 -117.30
N SER A 523 -76.64 -54.02 -116.97
CA SER A 523 -76.79 -53.02 -115.92
C SER A 523 -76.32 -53.54 -114.55
N SER A 524 -76.68 -54.77 -114.19
CA SER A 524 -76.26 -55.39 -112.92
C SER A 524 -74.74 -55.57 -112.84
N VAL A 525 -74.09 -56.01 -113.93
CA VAL A 525 -72.62 -56.12 -114.01
C VAL A 525 -71.96 -54.75 -113.86
N SER A 526 -72.53 -53.70 -114.46
CA SER A 526 -72.03 -52.34 -114.30
C SER A 526 -72.07 -51.87 -112.83
N VAL A 527 -73.20 -52.05 -112.16
CA VAL A 527 -73.36 -51.71 -110.73
C VAL A 527 -72.40 -52.53 -109.86
N MET A 528 -72.17 -53.81 -110.18
CA MET A 528 -71.21 -54.65 -109.47
C MET A 528 -69.77 -54.17 -109.63
N ARG A 529 -69.35 -53.76 -110.84
CA ARG A 529 -68.02 -53.17 -111.07
C ARG A 529 -67.83 -51.88 -110.28
N GLU A 530 -68.82 -51.00 -110.29
CA GLU A 530 -68.82 -49.78 -109.49
C GLU A 530 -68.73 -50.10 -108.00
N SER A 531 -69.51 -51.08 -107.52
CA SER A 531 -69.49 -51.54 -106.13
C SER A 531 -68.11 -52.09 -105.73
N ASN A 532 -67.45 -52.87 -106.60
CA ASN A 532 -66.09 -53.35 -106.35
C ASN A 532 -65.07 -52.19 -106.30
N GLN A 533 -65.19 -51.18 -107.17
CA GLN A 533 -64.36 -49.98 -107.10
C GLN A 533 -64.57 -49.22 -105.78
N PHE A 534 -65.80 -49.10 -105.31
CA PHE A 534 -66.10 -48.53 -103.99
C PHE A 534 -65.47 -49.34 -102.86
N SER A 535 -65.58 -50.68 -102.87
CA SER A 535 -64.93 -51.54 -101.87
C SER A 535 -63.41 -51.31 -101.80
N LYS A 536 -62.73 -51.21 -102.95
CA LYS A 536 -61.27 -50.91 -102.99
C LYS A 536 -60.93 -49.57 -102.37
N LYS A 537 -61.69 -48.52 -102.68
CA LYS A 537 -61.52 -47.19 -102.05
C LYS A 537 -61.79 -47.23 -100.55
N SER A 538 -62.76 -48.02 -100.09
CA SER A 538 -63.03 -48.20 -98.67
C SER A 538 -61.86 -48.86 -97.95
N VAL A 539 -61.19 -49.84 -98.55
CA VAL A 539 -59.96 -50.45 -97.98
C VAL A 539 -58.83 -49.42 -97.87
N GLU A 540 -58.65 -48.54 -98.86
CA GLU A 540 -57.67 -47.45 -98.80
C GLU A 540 -57.95 -46.50 -97.62
N HIS A 541 -59.19 -46.05 -97.46
CA HIS A 541 -59.59 -45.19 -96.33
C HIS A 541 -59.43 -45.88 -94.97
N ILE A 542 -59.69 -47.20 -94.90
CA ILE A 542 -59.46 -48.00 -93.70
C ILE A 542 -57.97 -48.04 -93.34
N SER A 543 -57.08 -48.21 -94.32
CA SER A 543 -55.62 -48.17 -94.10
C SER A 543 -55.14 -46.80 -93.60
N MET A 544 -55.72 -45.71 -94.12
CA MET A 544 -55.47 -44.36 -93.60
C MET A 544 -55.91 -44.22 -92.14
N ALA A 545 -57.08 -44.77 -91.78
CA ALA A 545 -57.58 -44.77 -90.40
C ALA A 545 -56.69 -45.60 -89.47
N GLU A 546 -56.20 -46.76 -89.91
CA GLU A 546 -55.24 -47.58 -89.16
C GLU A 546 -53.96 -46.80 -88.87
N THR A 547 -53.40 -46.13 -89.88
CA THR A 547 -52.20 -45.30 -89.75
C THR A 547 -52.41 -44.15 -88.74
N ALA A 548 -53.57 -43.49 -88.79
CA ALA A 548 -53.92 -42.45 -87.83
C ALA A 548 -53.97 -42.98 -86.39
N LEU A 549 -54.56 -44.16 -86.17
CA LEU A 549 -54.61 -44.80 -84.85
C LEU A 549 -53.22 -45.21 -84.34
N ILE A 550 -52.33 -45.70 -85.21
CA ILE A 550 -50.93 -46.00 -84.84
C ILE A 550 -50.22 -44.73 -84.35
N ASN A 551 -50.41 -43.62 -85.06
CA ASN A 551 -49.82 -42.33 -84.66
C ASN A 551 -50.39 -41.84 -83.32
N ILE A 552 -51.69 -42.03 -83.06
CA ILE A 552 -52.31 -41.70 -81.77
C ILE A 552 -51.68 -42.56 -80.65
N VAL A 553 -51.55 -43.87 -80.84
CA VAL A 553 -50.93 -44.76 -79.84
C VAL A 553 -49.50 -44.32 -79.52
N LYS A 554 -48.72 -43.92 -80.53
CA LYS A 554 -47.36 -43.40 -80.33
C LYS A 554 -47.36 -42.10 -79.53
N ALA A 555 -48.18 -41.11 -79.92
CA ALA A 555 -48.28 -39.84 -79.23
C ALA A 555 -48.74 -40.00 -77.77
N VAL A 556 -49.68 -40.91 -77.50
CA VAL A 556 -50.13 -41.25 -76.15
C VAL A 556 -49.01 -41.92 -75.33
N GLY A 557 -48.16 -42.73 -75.97
CA GLY A 557 -46.96 -43.27 -75.34
C GLY A 557 -46.00 -42.18 -74.87
N GLU A 558 -45.73 -41.20 -75.73
CA GLU A 558 -44.89 -40.02 -75.39
C GLU A 558 -45.50 -39.21 -74.23
N ILE A 559 -46.83 -39.04 -74.19
CA ILE A 559 -47.53 -38.38 -73.06
C ILE A 559 -47.31 -39.14 -71.74
N ASN A 560 -47.38 -40.47 -71.75
CA ASN A 560 -47.12 -41.28 -70.55
C ASN A 560 -45.68 -41.12 -70.05
N ASP A 561 -44.70 -41.09 -70.95
CA ASP A 561 -43.30 -40.87 -70.57
C ASP A 561 -43.09 -39.49 -69.93
N VAL A 562 -43.74 -38.45 -70.47
CA VAL A 562 -43.73 -37.09 -69.89
C VAL A 562 -44.39 -37.08 -68.50
N ASN A 563 -45.55 -37.72 -68.33
CA ASN A 563 -46.21 -37.80 -67.02
C ASN A 563 -45.33 -38.49 -65.98
N ARG A 564 -44.62 -39.57 -66.35
CA ARG A 564 -43.68 -40.24 -65.44
C ARG A 564 -42.55 -39.30 -65.01
N LEU A 565 -42.03 -38.49 -65.94
CA LEU A 565 -40.99 -37.50 -65.62
C LEU A 565 -41.53 -36.39 -64.70
N ILE A 566 -42.72 -35.87 -64.97
CA ILE A 566 -43.36 -34.85 -64.13
C ILE A 566 -43.57 -35.39 -62.71
N SER A 567 -44.07 -36.62 -62.57
CA SER A 567 -44.27 -37.26 -61.27
C SER A 567 -42.97 -37.35 -60.46
N LYS A 568 -41.87 -37.76 -61.10
CA LYS A 568 -40.54 -37.78 -60.48
C LYS A 568 -40.10 -36.39 -60.01
N VAL A 569 -40.20 -35.39 -60.89
CA VAL A 569 -39.80 -34.00 -60.58
C VAL A 569 -40.66 -33.43 -59.44
N SER A 570 -41.96 -33.68 -59.43
CA SER A 570 -42.85 -33.27 -58.34
C SER A 570 -42.46 -33.92 -57.02
N HIS A 571 -42.09 -35.20 -57.01
CA HIS A 571 -41.62 -35.85 -55.78
C HIS A 571 -40.32 -35.22 -55.25
N GLU A 572 -39.35 -34.96 -56.12
CA GLU A 572 -38.11 -34.27 -55.76
C GLU A 572 -38.38 -32.84 -55.24
N GLN A 573 -39.26 -32.08 -55.91
CA GLN A 573 -39.69 -30.75 -55.45
C GLN A 573 -40.37 -30.78 -54.08
N GLY A 574 -41.15 -31.81 -53.78
CA GLY A 574 -41.75 -32.01 -52.46
C GLY A 574 -40.70 -32.16 -51.36
N GLY A 575 -39.67 -32.97 -51.61
CA GLY A 575 -38.55 -33.13 -50.68
C GLY A 575 -37.77 -31.82 -50.45
N VAL A 576 -37.54 -31.05 -51.51
CA VAL A 576 -36.90 -29.71 -51.41
C VAL A 576 -37.78 -28.73 -50.63
N ALA A 577 -39.10 -28.75 -50.84
CA ALA A 577 -40.03 -27.91 -50.09
C ALA A 577 -39.96 -28.20 -48.57
N ASP A 578 -39.96 -29.47 -48.19
CA ASP A 578 -39.85 -29.90 -46.78
C ASP A 578 -38.50 -29.49 -46.17
N GLU A 579 -37.40 -29.60 -46.93
CA GLU A 579 -36.08 -29.17 -46.48
C GLU A 579 -36.03 -27.65 -46.25
N ILE A 580 -36.55 -26.86 -47.21
CA ILE A 580 -36.64 -25.40 -47.05
C ILE A 580 -37.52 -25.05 -45.85
N GLY A 581 -38.64 -25.76 -45.65
CA GLY A 581 -39.50 -25.60 -44.48
C GLY A 581 -38.75 -25.77 -43.16
N ARG A 582 -37.93 -26.84 -43.03
CA ARG A 582 -37.07 -27.03 -41.85
C ARG A 582 -36.05 -25.91 -41.67
N ASN A 583 -35.44 -25.45 -42.76
CA ASN A 583 -34.46 -24.35 -42.73
C ASN A 583 -35.12 -23.04 -42.26
N ILE A 584 -36.33 -22.73 -42.72
CA ILE A 584 -37.12 -21.58 -42.28
C ILE A 584 -37.42 -21.65 -40.78
N SER A 585 -37.83 -22.82 -40.26
CA SER A 585 -38.03 -23.00 -38.82
C SER A 585 -36.74 -22.76 -38.02
N SER A 586 -35.60 -23.23 -38.52
CA SER A 586 -34.30 -22.98 -37.88
C SER A 586 -33.91 -21.49 -37.92
N ILE A 587 -34.16 -20.79 -39.03
CA ILE A 587 -33.91 -19.35 -39.16
C ILE A 587 -34.77 -18.57 -38.17
N SER A 588 -36.04 -18.96 -38.00
CA SER A 588 -36.95 -18.34 -37.02
C SER A 588 -36.42 -18.50 -35.59
N ALA A 589 -36.00 -19.71 -35.21
CA ALA A 589 -35.41 -19.96 -33.89
C ALA A 589 -34.12 -19.15 -33.64
N ILE A 590 -33.26 -19.03 -34.66
CA ILE A 590 -32.04 -18.21 -34.58
C ILE A 590 -32.39 -16.73 -34.44
N ALA A 591 -33.40 -16.23 -35.16
CA ALA A 591 -33.84 -14.85 -35.05
C ALA A 591 -34.35 -14.53 -33.63
N GLU A 592 -35.12 -15.44 -33.03
CA GLU A 592 -35.61 -15.29 -31.66
C GLU A 592 -34.46 -15.31 -30.63
N GLN A 593 -33.50 -16.22 -30.77
CA GLN A 593 -32.29 -16.24 -29.93
C GLN A 593 -31.46 -14.95 -30.09
N THR A 594 -31.32 -14.44 -31.32
CA THR A 594 -30.61 -13.19 -31.59
C THR A 594 -31.34 -11.99 -30.97
N SER A 595 -32.67 -12.03 -30.91
CA SER A 595 -33.47 -10.99 -30.25
C SER A 595 -33.21 -10.97 -28.75
N GLN A 596 -33.18 -12.14 -28.12
CA GLN A 596 -32.87 -12.26 -26.69
C GLN A 596 -31.44 -11.77 -26.39
N GLY A 597 -30.45 -12.20 -27.17
CA GLY A 597 -29.07 -11.74 -26.99
C GLY A 597 -28.88 -10.24 -27.23
N SER A 598 -29.63 -9.66 -28.16
CA SER A 598 -29.68 -8.21 -28.37
C SER A 598 -30.26 -7.50 -27.15
N GLN A 599 -31.35 -8.00 -26.56
CA GLN A 599 -31.93 -7.42 -25.34
C GLN A 599 -30.97 -7.47 -24.14
N GLU A 600 -30.21 -8.56 -23.97
CA GLU A 600 -29.18 -8.66 -22.95
C GLU A 600 -28.04 -7.66 -23.17
N THR A 601 -27.62 -7.48 -24.42
CA THR A 601 -26.57 -6.52 -24.82
C THR A 601 -27.01 -5.07 -24.55
N GLU A 602 -28.28 -4.74 -24.80
CA GLU A 602 -28.86 -3.43 -24.48
C GLU A 602 -28.79 -3.17 -22.96
N ASN A 603 -29.23 -4.13 -22.14
CA ASN A 603 -29.19 -4.00 -20.68
C ASN A 603 -27.75 -3.81 -20.17
N ALA A 604 -26.81 -4.62 -20.66
CA ALA A 604 -25.39 -4.50 -20.29
C ALA A 604 -24.79 -3.14 -20.72
N SER A 605 -25.19 -2.63 -21.88
CA SER A 605 -24.76 -1.31 -22.37
C SER A 605 -25.28 -0.19 -21.47
N GLN A 606 -26.54 -0.27 -21.02
CA GLN A 606 -27.09 0.71 -20.07
C GLN A 606 -26.37 0.67 -18.72
N ASP A 607 -26.01 -0.51 -18.23
CA ASP A 607 -25.28 -0.66 -16.97
C ASP A 607 -23.84 -0.13 -17.08
N LEU A 608 -23.15 -0.37 -18.20
CA LEU A 608 -21.84 0.24 -18.47
C LEU A 608 -21.92 1.76 -18.57
N TYR A 609 -22.97 2.30 -19.20
CA TYR A 609 -23.20 3.74 -19.26
C TYR A 609 -23.40 4.35 -17.86
N LYS A 610 -24.21 3.71 -17.00
CA LYS A 610 -24.39 4.12 -15.59
C LYS A 610 -23.08 4.04 -14.81
N LEU A 611 -22.31 2.96 -14.97
CA LEU A 611 -21.04 2.76 -14.28
C LEU A 611 -20.01 3.82 -14.70
N ALA A 612 -19.93 4.13 -15.99
CA ALA A 612 -19.11 5.21 -16.51
C ALA A 612 -19.52 6.57 -15.92
N GLY A 613 -20.82 6.85 -15.84
CA GLY A 613 -21.34 8.06 -15.18
C GLY A 613 -20.96 8.14 -13.70
N SER A 614 -21.05 7.02 -12.96
CA SER A 614 -20.63 6.93 -11.57
C SER A 614 -19.12 7.16 -11.42
N LEU A 615 -18.29 6.55 -12.28
CA LEU A 615 -16.83 6.77 -12.28
C LEU A 615 -16.49 8.23 -12.57
N GLN A 616 -17.14 8.83 -13.56
CA GLN A 616 -16.97 10.25 -13.89
C GLN A 616 -17.32 11.13 -12.70
N THR A 617 -18.44 10.86 -12.02
CA THR A 617 -18.88 11.58 -10.82
C THR A 617 -17.84 11.45 -9.70
N LEU A 618 -17.31 10.24 -9.49
CA LEU A 618 -16.31 9.95 -8.47
C LEU A 618 -15.01 10.71 -8.74
N VAL A 619 -14.57 10.77 -10.00
CA VAL A 619 -13.39 11.54 -10.42
C VAL A 619 -13.62 13.04 -10.27
N THR A 620 -14.80 13.56 -10.64
CA THR A 620 -15.13 14.99 -10.47
C THR A 620 -15.21 15.43 -9.00
N GLY A 621 -15.36 14.49 -8.07
CA GLY A 621 -15.23 14.77 -6.63
C GLY A 621 -13.82 15.15 -6.19
N PHE A 622 -12.80 14.92 -7.04
CA PHE A 622 -11.43 15.36 -6.84
C PHE A 622 -11.11 16.57 -7.71
N LYS A 623 -10.45 17.56 -7.13
CA LYS A 623 -9.96 18.72 -7.87
C LYS A 623 -8.62 18.37 -8.50
N VAL A 624 -8.63 18.14 -9.81
CA VAL A 624 -7.47 17.68 -10.59
C VAL A 624 -6.85 18.76 -11.49
N SER A 625 -7.52 19.89 -11.66
CA SER A 625 -7.08 21.04 -12.48
C SER A 625 -7.39 22.36 -11.82
#